data_AF-A0A9E3Q7N8-F1
#
_entry.id   AF-A0A9E3Q7N8-F1
#
_cell.length_a   1.000
_cell.length_b   1.000
_cell.length_c   1.000
_cell.angle_alpha   90.00
_cell.angle_beta   90.00
_cell.angle_gamma   90.00
#
_symmetry.space_group_name_H-M   'P 1'
#
loop_
_entity.id
_entity.type
_entity.pdbx_description
1 polymer ?
#
loop_
_entity_poly.entity_id
_entity_poly.type
_entity_poly.pdbx_seq_one_letter_code
_entity_poly.pdbx_strand_id
1 'polypeptide(L)'
;MRINCHAHVFTFRSLFTEATLAVLLRRISRERWPEFVVEAVSKLLKKLIKGDYLSEDELLRELVGAFRVSSRFKKYLGSLNRAVPADISLVVQGDIDGLAAGALRDILRRIGDLVTENEDAENRTLNDLIAFLALGIQPGVERVARRLMDLSGDGTGVVALTLDITNGDKADAEVFRRQVRDTSRAALAYPGRFFPFIAVNTLRKDHYAIMETALTSQGYVGVKLYPSLGYPVGDSRMRRVFEYCEAHAVPMLMHCNKGGFYGTEASIQQCDPGHWPGILKDHPGLKICFAHFGGEENLLGEGIPTGSWTDVILTLMGDYEGVYADMAFHLSPMKGGELESRYFRNLEGLMREDPYRDRILFGSDFFLSRVRVREDNHWRYFESKFRDADFDRMTRANPVRYLGLPGGSGGAVAPNIARYVDFIAAHSREVGELPAPWLEKAVRSRHGDVRFTVNPWGLQWSINNDAHYYAWQYFRTMMRAEDAGLSFNQAGRLIVRQLKGWPTEQVDRTIRAGRLREHAASMHLSLVNAHNGPGAKPEPGVTRKRAESVLAGLLGNGETLLAEFGEVVDGLYRFKREERT
;
A
#
# COMPACT_ATOMS: atom_id res chain seq x y z
N MET A 1 14.41 1.50 16.75
CA MET A 1 13.52 1.17 15.62
C MET A 1 14.26 1.48 14.33
N ARG A 2 14.29 0.56 13.36
CA ARG A 2 14.72 0.85 11.98
C ARG A 2 13.55 1.44 11.19
N ILE A 3 13.77 2.21 10.15
CA ILE A 3 12.72 2.88 9.38
C ILE A 3 12.96 2.63 7.89
N ASN A 4 11.95 2.09 7.20
CA ASN A 4 11.81 2.16 5.76
C ASN A 4 11.25 3.55 5.40
N CYS A 5 12.07 4.44 4.84
CA CYS A 5 11.66 5.82 4.55
C CYS A 5 10.85 5.98 3.26
N HIS A 6 10.55 4.89 2.54
CA HIS A 6 9.84 4.97 1.27
C HIS A 6 9.03 3.69 1.03
N ALA A 7 7.75 3.73 1.34
CA ALA A 7 6.80 2.72 0.93
C ALA A 7 5.44 3.33 0.51
N HIS A 8 4.95 2.98 -0.66
CA HIS A 8 3.56 3.13 -1.07
C HIS A 8 2.65 2.06 -0.46
N VAL A 9 1.59 2.50 0.22
CA VAL A 9 0.57 1.63 0.82
C VAL A 9 -0.79 2.04 0.25
N PHE A 10 -1.24 1.31 -0.77
CA PHE A 10 -2.54 1.55 -1.42
C PHE A 10 -3.13 0.23 -1.94
N THR A 11 -4.44 0.24 -2.17
CA THR A 11 -5.16 -0.77 -2.95
C THR A 11 -5.53 -0.20 -4.31
N PHE A 12 -5.85 -1.06 -5.28
CA PHE A 12 -6.42 -0.64 -6.56
C PHE A 12 -7.70 0.16 -6.35
N ARG A 13 -8.52 -0.16 -5.33
CA ARG A 13 -9.73 0.60 -5.00
C ARG A 13 -9.44 2.02 -4.50
N SER A 14 -8.35 2.20 -3.76
CA SER A 14 -7.95 3.52 -3.21
C SER A 14 -7.16 4.39 -4.20
N LEU A 15 -6.82 3.87 -5.38
CA LEU A 15 -5.94 4.53 -6.33
C LEU A 15 -6.46 4.54 -7.77
N PHE A 16 -7.23 3.53 -8.21
CA PHE A 16 -7.49 3.31 -9.63
C PHE A 16 -8.73 4.07 -10.09
N THR A 17 -8.46 5.10 -10.88
CA THR A 17 -9.40 5.72 -11.79
C THR A 17 -9.10 5.25 -13.22
N GLU A 18 -9.92 5.62 -14.20
CA GLU A 18 -9.60 5.40 -15.62
C GLU A 18 -8.23 6.01 -16.00
N ALA A 19 -7.87 7.15 -15.41
CA ALA A 19 -6.55 7.77 -15.59
C ALA A 19 -5.43 6.89 -15.03
N THR A 20 -5.54 6.46 -13.76
CA THR A 20 -4.55 5.56 -13.15
C THR A 20 -4.39 4.26 -13.92
N LEU A 21 -5.49 3.68 -14.39
CA LEU A 21 -5.45 2.48 -15.22
C LEU A 21 -4.68 2.71 -16.51
N ALA A 22 -4.95 3.81 -17.20
CA ALA A 22 -4.21 4.13 -18.41
C ALA A 22 -2.71 4.25 -18.13
N VAL A 23 -2.31 4.88 -17.02
CA VAL A 23 -0.88 4.94 -16.63
C VAL A 23 -0.33 3.55 -16.30
N LEU A 24 -1.03 2.73 -15.52
CA LEU A 24 -0.56 1.38 -15.17
C LEU A 24 -0.50 0.46 -16.39
N LEU A 25 -1.51 0.46 -17.25
CA LEU A 25 -1.51 -0.35 -18.47
C LEU A 25 -0.38 0.07 -19.40
N ARG A 26 -0.12 1.37 -19.57
CA ARG A 26 1.06 1.84 -20.32
C ARG A 26 2.35 1.31 -19.72
N ARG A 27 2.47 1.27 -18.39
CA ARG A 27 3.63 0.67 -17.71
C ARG A 27 3.72 -0.83 -18.00
N ILE A 28 2.66 -1.60 -17.77
CA ILE A 28 2.64 -3.05 -18.01
C ILE A 28 2.91 -3.38 -19.48
N SER A 29 2.41 -2.59 -20.44
CA SER A 29 2.66 -2.80 -21.87
C SER A 29 4.08 -2.44 -22.31
N ARG A 30 4.79 -1.57 -21.59
CA ARG A 30 6.22 -1.28 -21.82
C ARG A 30 7.12 -2.37 -21.26
N GLU A 31 6.65 -3.08 -20.24
CA GLU A 31 7.30 -4.28 -19.73
C GLU A 31 6.97 -5.42 -20.72
N ARG A 32 7.96 -6.06 -21.35
CA ARG A 32 7.81 -7.05 -22.45
C ARG A 32 7.09 -8.35 -22.06
N TRP A 33 5.90 -8.24 -21.48
CA TRP A 33 5.00 -9.36 -21.19
C TRP A 33 4.35 -9.87 -22.48
N PRO A 34 4.12 -11.19 -22.61
CA PRO A 34 3.32 -11.71 -23.71
C PRO A 34 1.95 -11.03 -23.77
N GLU A 35 1.47 -10.78 -24.98
CA GLU A 35 0.22 -10.03 -25.19
C GLU A 35 -0.99 -10.64 -24.46
N PHE A 36 -1.05 -11.98 -24.36
CA PHE A 36 -2.13 -12.67 -23.65
C PHE A 36 -2.15 -12.36 -22.14
N VAL A 37 -0.98 -12.10 -21.52
CA VAL A 37 -0.87 -11.68 -20.13
C VAL A 37 -1.37 -10.25 -19.97
N VAL A 38 -0.93 -9.35 -20.85
CA VAL A 38 -1.36 -7.95 -20.86
C VAL A 38 -2.88 -7.85 -21.03
N GLU A 39 -3.47 -8.62 -21.94
CA GLU A 39 -4.91 -8.69 -22.16
C GLU A 39 -5.68 -9.17 -20.92
N ALA A 40 -5.21 -10.27 -20.30
CA ALA A 40 -5.84 -10.83 -19.11
C ALA A 40 -5.83 -9.86 -17.94
N VAL A 41 -4.67 -9.24 -17.67
CA VAL A 41 -4.52 -8.24 -16.60
C VAL A 41 -5.32 -6.98 -16.92
N SER A 42 -5.32 -6.51 -18.17
CA SER A 42 -6.14 -5.35 -18.58
C SER A 42 -7.63 -5.58 -18.34
N LYS A 43 -8.14 -6.76 -18.70
CA LYS A 43 -9.54 -7.12 -18.47
C LYS A 43 -9.87 -7.16 -16.98
N LEU A 44 -9.00 -7.73 -16.16
CA LEU A 44 -9.14 -7.79 -14.71
C LEU A 44 -9.16 -6.38 -14.08
N LEU A 45 -8.18 -5.54 -14.40
CA LEU A 45 -8.08 -4.20 -13.82
C LEU A 45 -9.27 -3.30 -14.22
N LYS A 46 -9.78 -3.45 -15.45
CA LYS A 46 -11.00 -2.77 -15.90
C LYS A 46 -12.26 -3.20 -15.14
N LYS A 47 -12.33 -4.45 -14.65
CA LYS A 47 -13.42 -4.89 -13.77
C LYS A 47 -13.30 -4.21 -12.40
N LEU A 48 -12.11 -4.21 -11.81
CA LEU A 48 -11.84 -3.59 -10.51
C LEU A 48 -12.22 -2.10 -10.45
N ILE A 49 -11.99 -1.35 -11.53
CA ILE A 49 -12.37 0.09 -11.61
C ILE A 49 -13.87 0.30 -11.60
N LYS A 50 -14.66 -0.66 -12.08
CA LYS A 50 -16.12 -0.59 -12.02
C LYS A 50 -16.67 -0.83 -10.61
N GLY A 51 -15.78 -1.02 -9.62
CA GLY A 51 -16.09 -1.28 -8.23
C GLY A 51 -16.27 -2.77 -7.90
N ASP A 52 -15.92 -3.66 -8.84
CA ASP A 52 -16.02 -5.10 -8.60
C ASP A 52 -15.05 -5.52 -7.49
N TYR A 53 -15.58 -6.02 -6.37
CA TYR A 53 -14.77 -6.70 -5.35
C TYR A 53 -14.32 -8.08 -5.86
N LEU A 54 -13.02 -8.34 -5.75
CA LEU A 54 -12.37 -9.59 -6.12
C LEU A 54 -11.60 -10.15 -4.92
N SER A 55 -11.93 -11.37 -4.52
CA SER A 55 -11.10 -12.17 -3.63
C SER A 55 -9.88 -12.74 -4.37
N GLU A 56 -8.90 -13.25 -3.63
CA GLU A 56 -7.71 -13.85 -4.24
C GLU A 56 -8.03 -15.12 -5.05
N ASP A 57 -8.96 -15.97 -4.60
CA ASP A 57 -9.39 -17.14 -5.38
C ASP A 57 -10.00 -16.71 -6.72
N GLU A 58 -10.83 -15.67 -6.72
CA GLU A 58 -11.46 -15.15 -7.93
C GLU A 58 -10.48 -14.47 -8.87
N LEU A 59 -9.48 -13.74 -8.33
CA LEU A 59 -8.36 -13.24 -9.11
C LEU A 59 -7.68 -14.38 -9.87
N LEU A 60 -7.34 -15.47 -9.19
CA LEU A 60 -6.66 -16.61 -9.80
C LEU A 60 -7.56 -17.28 -10.87
N ARG A 61 -8.85 -17.48 -10.58
CA ARG A 61 -9.82 -18.04 -11.54
C ARG A 61 -9.98 -17.16 -12.78
N GLU A 62 -10.11 -15.85 -12.61
CA GLU A 62 -10.25 -14.91 -13.73
C GLU A 62 -9.01 -14.92 -14.63
N LEU A 63 -7.81 -14.98 -14.05
CA LEU A 63 -6.56 -15.08 -14.81
C LEU A 63 -6.46 -16.40 -15.58
N VAL A 64 -6.68 -17.54 -14.91
CA VAL A 64 -6.64 -18.87 -15.57
C VAL A 64 -7.73 -18.97 -16.64
N GLY A 65 -8.95 -18.48 -16.35
CA GLY A 65 -10.05 -18.44 -17.30
C GLY A 65 -9.76 -17.56 -18.52
N ALA A 66 -9.10 -16.42 -18.34
CA ALA A 66 -8.66 -15.57 -19.44
C ALA A 66 -7.61 -16.27 -20.33
N PHE A 67 -6.67 -17.01 -19.74
CA PHE A 67 -5.69 -17.79 -20.50
C PHE A 67 -6.34 -18.95 -21.27
N ARG A 68 -7.27 -19.67 -20.65
CA ARG A 68 -8.01 -20.80 -21.26
C ARG A 68 -8.69 -20.42 -22.58
N VAL A 69 -9.28 -19.24 -22.67
CA VAL A 69 -9.99 -18.78 -23.87
C VAL A 69 -9.11 -17.99 -24.85
N SER A 70 -7.87 -17.66 -24.48
CA SER A 70 -6.97 -16.87 -25.31
C SER A 70 -6.40 -17.71 -26.46
N SER A 71 -6.70 -17.33 -27.71
CA SER A 71 -6.09 -17.91 -28.90
C SER A 71 -4.58 -17.62 -28.95
N ARG A 72 -4.15 -16.46 -28.46
CA ARG A 72 -2.75 -16.05 -28.34
C ARG A 72 -1.98 -16.95 -27.38
N PHE A 73 -2.56 -17.27 -26.22
CA PHE A 73 -1.96 -18.23 -25.28
C PHE A 73 -1.82 -19.63 -25.90
N LYS A 74 -2.85 -20.12 -26.59
CA LYS A 74 -2.80 -21.44 -27.28
C LYS A 74 -1.72 -21.47 -28.37
N LYS A 75 -1.61 -20.40 -29.16
CA LYS A 75 -0.56 -20.24 -30.18
C LYS A 75 0.83 -20.21 -29.53
N TYR A 76 0.98 -19.47 -28.43
CA TYR A 76 2.22 -19.38 -27.66
C TYR A 76 2.68 -20.75 -27.15
N LEU A 77 1.77 -21.54 -26.57
CA LEU A 77 2.09 -22.92 -26.14
C LEU A 77 2.52 -23.79 -27.33
N GLY A 78 1.87 -23.66 -28.48
CA GLY A 78 2.23 -24.38 -29.71
C GLY A 78 3.59 -24.00 -30.30
N SER A 79 4.10 -22.80 -30.01
CA SER A 79 5.43 -22.36 -30.45
C SER A 79 6.57 -22.76 -29.50
N LEU A 80 6.27 -23.25 -28.31
CA LEU A 80 7.29 -23.69 -27.36
C LEU A 80 7.95 -24.99 -27.85
N ASN A 81 9.27 -24.95 -28.06
CA ASN A 81 10.06 -26.14 -28.40
C ASN A 81 10.40 -27.00 -27.15
N ARG A 82 9.43 -27.19 -26.25
CA ARG A 82 9.56 -27.97 -25.02
C ARG A 82 8.23 -28.62 -24.61
N ALA A 83 8.30 -29.70 -23.85
CA ALA A 83 7.11 -30.37 -23.34
C ALA A 83 6.28 -29.42 -22.46
N VAL A 84 4.98 -29.33 -22.74
CA VAL A 84 4.02 -28.59 -21.92
C VAL A 84 3.57 -29.51 -20.76
N PRO A 85 3.75 -29.10 -19.50
CA PRO A 85 3.23 -29.82 -18.34
C PRO A 85 1.73 -30.17 -18.43
N ALA A 86 1.34 -31.36 -17.97
CA ALA A 86 -0.03 -31.88 -18.11
C ALA A 86 -1.10 -31.02 -17.41
N ASP A 87 -0.73 -30.35 -16.33
CA ASP A 87 -1.57 -29.39 -15.60
C ASP A 87 -1.78 -28.08 -16.38
N ILE A 88 -0.86 -27.69 -17.26
CA ILE A 88 -1.08 -26.58 -18.21
C ILE A 88 -2.01 -27.02 -19.34
N SER A 89 -1.90 -28.28 -19.79
CA SER A 89 -2.88 -28.86 -20.71
C SER A 89 -4.29 -28.88 -20.12
N LEU A 90 -4.43 -29.06 -18.80
CA LEU A 90 -5.71 -28.97 -18.09
C LEU A 90 -6.33 -27.56 -18.19
N VAL A 91 -5.52 -26.49 -18.21
CA VAL A 91 -6.05 -25.13 -18.45
C VAL A 91 -6.66 -24.99 -19.84
N VAL A 92 -6.04 -25.62 -20.84
CA VAL A 92 -6.47 -25.51 -22.25
C VAL A 92 -7.68 -26.40 -22.55
N GLN A 93 -7.71 -27.61 -21.99
CA GLN A 93 -8.63 -28.68 -22.40
C GLN A 93 -9.50 -29.25 -21.27
N GLY A 94 -9.18 -28.97 -20.01
CA GLY A 94 -9.85 -29.53 -18.84
C GLY A 94 -10.88 -28.60 -18.18
N ASP A 95 -11.51 -29.14 -17.13
CA ASP A 95 -12.38 -28.38 -16.24
C ASP A 95 -11.57 -27.86 -15.04
N ILE A 96 -11.68 -26.55 -14.78
CA ILE A 96 -10.96 -25.84 -13.72
C ILE A 96 -11.90 -25.37 -12.61
N ASP A 97 -13.22 -25.51 -12.78
CA ASP A 97 -14.21 -24.93 -11.88
C ASP A 97 -14.17 -25.57 -10.49
N GLY A 98 -13.72 -26.83 -10.40
CA GLY A 98 -13.54 -27.58 -9.15
C GLY A 98 -12.19 -27.40 -8.44
N LEU A 99 -11.22 -26.67 -9.02
CA LEU A 99 -9.87 -26.56 -8.45
C LEU A 99 -9.82 -25.59 -7.26
N ALA A 100 -8.98 -25.90 -6.26
CA ALA A 100 -8.69 -25.01 -5.15
C ALA A 100 -7.74 -23.87 -5.57
N ALA A 101 -7.80 -22.73 -4.87
CA ALA A 101 -6.93 -21.56 -5.12
C ALA A 101 -5.44 -21.90 -5.18
N GLY A 102 -4.97 -22.80 -4.30
CA GLY A 102 -3.57 -23.26 -4.30
C GLY A 102 -3.17 -23.94 -5.61
N ALA A 103 -4.02 -24.81 -6.14
CA ALA A 103 -3.79 -25.47 -7.42
C ALA A 103 -3.80 -24.48 -8.60
N LEU A 104 -4.70 -23.51 -8.59
CA LEU A 104 -4.73 -22.44 -9.60
C LEU A 104 -3.46 -21.58 -9.56
N ARG A 105 -2.96 -21.27 -8.35
CA ARG A 105 -1.70 -20.54 -8.18
C ARG A 105 -0.51 -21.34 -8.70
N ASP A 106 -0.45 -22.64 -8.45
CA ASP A 106 0.62 -23.51 -8.96
C ASP A 106 0.58 -23.63 -10.48
N ILE A 107 -0.60 -23.72 -11.08
CA ILE A 107 -0.80 -23.67 -12.53
C ILE A 107 -0.25 -22.37 -13.10
N LEU A 108 -0.64 -21.22 -12.54
CA LEU A 108 -0.17 -19.92 -13.01
C LEU A 108 1.34 -19.75 -12.84
N ARG A 109 1.92 -20.26 -11.75
CA ARG A 109 3.37 -20.31 -11.58
C ARG A 109 4.05 -21.04 -12.72
N ARG A 110 3.58 -22.25 -13.04
CA ARG A 110 4.18 -23.09 -14.09
C ARG A 110 4.00 -22.47 -15.48
N ILE A 111 2.88 -21.77 -15.72
CA ILE A 111 2.72 -20.94 -16.92
C ILE A 111 3.78 -19.83 -16.93
N GLY A 112 4.05 -19.20 -15.79
CA GLY A 112 5.13 -18.24 -15.63
C GLY A 112 6.50 -18.81 -16.00
N ASP A 113 6.83 -20.01 -15.54
CA ASP A 113 8.07 -20.73 -15.90
C ASP A 113 8.15 -21.05 -17.42
N LEU A 114 7.00 -21.06 -18.10
CA LEU A 114 6.91 -21.25 -19.55
C LEU A 114 7.09 -19.95 -20.37
N VAL A 115 6.94 -18.76 -19.77
CA VAL A 115 7.00 -17.48 -20.48
C VAL A 115 8.45 -17.04 -20.68
N THR A 116 8.94 -17.10 -21.92
CA THR A 116 10.33 -16.81 -22.34
C THR A 116 10.51 -15.49 -23.10
N GLU A 117 9.45 -14.88 -23.64
CA GLU A 117 9.54 -13.63 -24.43
C GLU A 117 9.86 -12.37 -23.60
N ASN A 118 10.19 -12.57 -22.31
CA ASN A 118 10.46 -11.50 -21.38
C ASN A 118 11.96 -11.23 -21.22
N GLU A 119 12.67 -11.07 -22.32
CA GLU A 119 14.12 -10.78 -22.32
C GLU A 119 14.46 -9.47 -21.57
N ASP A 120 13.51 -8.53 -21.40
CA ASP A 120 13.66 -7.29 -20.61
C ASP A 120 13.14 -7.40 -19.16
N ALA A 121 12.56 -8.53 -18.76
CA ALA A 121 12.29 -8.81 -17.35
C ALA A 121 13.32 -9.75 -16.76
N GLU A 122 14.59 -9.44 -16.99
CA GLU A 122 15.72 -9.92 -16.21
C GLU A 122 15.42 -9.75 -14.70
N ASN A 123 14.75 -10.74 -14.09
CA ASN A 123 14.28 -10.86 -12.70
C ASN A 123 12.78 -10.57 -12.38
N ARG A 124 11.81 -10.75 -13.29
CA ARG A 124 10.36 -10.71 -12.91
C ARG A 124 9.60 -11.95 -13.37
N THR A 125 8.81 -12.56 -12.49
CA THR A 125 8.00 -13.74 -12.81
C THR A 125 6.51 -13.41 -12.85
N LEU A 126 5.70 -14.25 -13.54
CA LEU A 126 4.24 -14.13 -13.50
C LEU A 126 3.71 -14.22 -12.05
N ASN A 127 4.41 -14.93 -11.16
CA ASN A 127 4.07 -14.97 -9.74
C ASN A 127 4.26 -13.62 -9.04
N ASP A 128 5.27 -12.85 -9.42
CA ASP A 128 5.48 -11.52 -8.86
C ASP A 128 4.38 -10.56 -9.29
N LEU A 129 3.95 -10.66 -10.55
CA LEU A 129 2.78 -9.94 -11.06
C LEU A 129 1.50 -10.36 -10.35
N ILE A 130 1.27 -11.66 -10.14
CA ILE A 130 0.09 -12.16 -9.40
C ILE A 130 0.14 -11.70 -7.95
N ALA A 131 1.29 -11.74 -7.29
CA ALA A 131 1.42 -11.28 -5.92
C ALA A 131 1.25 -9.78 -5.79
N PHE A 132 1.68 -9.01 -6.79
CA PHE A 132 1.31 -7.61 -6.95
C PHE A 132 -0.22 -7.48 -7.04
N LEU A 133 -0.86 -8.12 -8.01
CA LEU A 133 -2.33 -8.04 -8.15
C LEU A 133 -3.06 -8.44 -6.87
N ALA A 134 -2.64 -9.50 -6.19
CA ALA A 134 -3.21 -9.98 -4.93
C ALA A 134 -3.11 -8.95 -3.79
N LEU A 135 -2.01 -8.20 -3.71
CA LEU A 135 -1.86 -7.09 -2.75
C LEU A 135 -2.71 -5.87 -3.15
N GLY A 136 -2.83 -5.58 -4.45
CA GLY A 136 -3.64 -4.47 -4.93
C GLY A 136 -5.15 -4.68 -4.74
N ILE A 137 -5.65 -5.92 -4.77
CA ILE A 137 -7.08 -6.24 -4.55
C ILE A 137 -7.47 -6.36 -3.07
N GLN A 138 -6.57 -6.08 -2.13
CA GLN A 138 -6.93 -6.14 -0.72
C GLN A 138 -8.10 -5.18 -0.41
N PRO A 139 -8.97 -5.50 0.57
CA PRO A 139 -10.18 -4.71 0.84
C PRO A 139 -9.92 -3.25 1.22
N GLY A 140 -8.78 -2.97 1.87
CA GLY A 140 -8.39 -1.66 2.35
C GLY A 140 -6.87 -1.49 2.51
N VAL A 141 -6.43 -0.23 2.65
CA VAL A 141 -5.01 0.15 2.80
C VAL A 141 -4.41 -0.50 4.04
N GLU A 142 -5.20 -0.69 5.09
CA GLU A 142 -4.79 -1.27 6.38
C GLU A 142 -4.30 -2.71 6.24
N ARG A 143 -4.87 -3.49 5.31
CA ARG A 143 -4.45 -4.88 5.09
C ARG A 143 -3.16 -4.95 4.29
N VAL A 144 -2.94 -3.99 3.38
CA VAL A 144 -1.65 -3.80 2.71
C VAL A 144 -0.60 -3.36 3.74
N ALA A 145 -0.95 -2.44 4.65
CA ALA A 145 -0.09 -2.01 5.75
C ALA A 145 0.29 -3.18 6.66
N ARG A 146 -0.67 -4.02 7.09
CA ARG A 146 -0.37 -5.22 7.88
C ARG A 146 0.63 -6.12 7.19
N ARG A 147 0.39 -6.45 5.92
CA ARG A 147 1.28 -7.33 5.17
C ARG A 147 2.67 -6.72 4.98
N LEU A 148 2.78 -5.41 4.85
CA LEU A 148 4.06 -4.70 4.86
C LEU A 148 4.74 -4.85 6.23
N MET A 149 4.06 -4.49 7.32
CA MET A 149 4.62 -4.56 8.68
C MET A 149 5.06 -5.98 9.06
N ASP A 150 4.28 -7.00 8.72
CA ASP A 150 4.63 -8.41 8.94
C ASP A 150 5.91 -8.81 8.19
N LEU A 151 6.13 -8.28 6.98
CA LEU A 151 7.34 -8.54 6.18
C LEU A 151 8.54 -7.71 6.65
N SER A 152 8.31 -6.52 7.19
CA SER A 152 9.35 -5.61 7.69
C SER A 152 9.83 -5.96 9.11
N GLY A 153 9.02 -6.66 9.90
CA GLY A 153 9.32 -7.12 11.27
C GLY A 153 9.02 -6.11 12.39
N ASP A 154 8.90 -6.60 13.62
CA ASP A 154 8.34 -5.85 14.77
C ASP A 154 9.12 -4.58 15.18
N GLY A 155 10.42 -4.53 14.87
CA GLY A 155 11.30 -3.41 15.20
C GLY A 155 11.40 -2.31 14.12
N THR A 156 10.53 -2.37 13.12
CA THR A 156 10.60 -1.53 11.92
C THR A 156 9.43 -0.55 11.87
N GLY A 157 9.73 0.71 11.53
CA GLY A 157 8.76 1.71 11.13
C GLY A 157 8.78 1.96 9.63
N VAL A 158 7.74 2.60 9.11
CA VAL A 158 7.54 2.81 7.68
C VAL A 158 7.04 4.23 7.45
N VAL A 159 7.66 4.92 6.49
CA VAL A 159 7.11 6.13 5.88
C VAL A 159 6.18 5.72 4.73
N ALA A 160 4.89 5.93 4.93
CA ALA A 160 3.84 5.49 4.02
C ALA A 160 3.39 6.63 3.10
N LEU A 161 3.52 6.43 1.80
CA LEU A 161 3.37 7.45 0.77
C LEU A 161 2.03 7.28 0.06
N THR A 162 1.13 8.24 0.26
CA THR A 162 -0.06 8.36 -0.59
C THR A 162 0.32 8.81 -2.01
N LEU A 163 -0.57 8.59 -2.97
CA LEU A 163 -0.37 8.93 -4.38
C LEU A 163 -1.63 9.60 -4.95
N ASP A 164 -1.48 10.81 -5.50
CA ASP A 164 -2.57 11.61 -6.09
C ASP A 164 -2.44 11.67 -7.62
N ILE A 165 -2.99 10.66 -8.31
CA ILE A 165 -3.11 10.62 -9.77
C ILE A 165 -4.45 11.23 -10.14
N THR A 166 -4.42 12.50 -10.58
CA THR A 166 -5.62 13.25 -10.94
C THR A 166 -5.46 14.00 -12.25
N ASN A 167 -6.56 14.16 -12.98
CA ASN A 167 -6.66 15.06 -14.13
C ASN A 167 -7.20 16.46 -13.72
N GLY A 168 -7.41 16.70 -12.42
CA GLY A 168 -7.94 17.96 -11.88
C GLY A 168 -9.47 18.10 -11.91
N ASP A 169 -10.18 17.04 -12.30
CA ASP A 169 -11.64 16.96 -12.20
C ASP A 169 -12.08 16.45 -10.80
N LYS A 170 -13.39 16.24 -10.61
CA LYS A 170 -13.95 15.77 -9.33
C LYS A 170 -14.18 14.25 -9.28
N ALA A 171 -13.95 13.51 -10.37
CA ALA A 171 -14.31 12.10 -10.47
C ALA A 171 -13.49 11.22 -9.52
N ASP A 172 -12.25 11.63 -9.23
CA ASP A 172 -11.32 10.91 -8.35
C ASP A 172 -11.31 11.38 -6.89
N ALA A 173 -12.09 12.41 -6.55
CA ALA A 173 -11.96 13.09 -5.26
C ALA A 173 -12.30 12.15 -4.08
N GLU A 174 -13.33 11.31 -4.21
CA GLU A 174 -13.65 10.34 -3.15
C GLU A 174 -12.64 9.19 -3.08
N VAL A 175 -12.07 8.79 -4.21
CA VAL A 175 -11.01 7.77 -4.25
C VAL A 175 -9.80 8.24 -3.45
N PHE A 176 -9.37 9.49 -3.69
CA PHE A 176 -8.25 10.07 -2.95
C PHE A 176 -8.58 10.31 -1.47
N ARG A 177 -9.77 10.86 -1.14
CA ARG A 177 -10.19 11.03 0.27
C ARG A 177 -10.24 9.71 1.04
N ARG A 178 -10.73 8.64 0.41
CA ARG A 178 -10.69 7.28 0.97
C ARG A 178 -9.25 6.84 1.24
N GLN A 179 -8.34 7.00 0.28
CA GLN A 179 -6.91 6.70 0.47
C GLN A 179 -6.34 7.45 1.69
N VAL A 180 -6.69 8.73 1.86
CA VAL A 180 -6.26 9.55 2.99
C VAL A 180 -6.79 9.01 4.33
N ARG A 181 -8.10 8.73 4.40
CA ARG A 181 -8.71 8.15 5.61
C ARG A 181 -8.11 6.79 5.98
N ASP A 182 -7.99 5.89 5.01
CA ASP A 182 -7.52 4.52 5.25
C ASP A 182 -6.02 4.50 5.63
N THR A 183 -5.23 5.44 5.09
CA THR A 183 -3.83 5.62 5.49
C THR A 183 -3.69 6.21 6.90
N SER A 184 -4.52 7.18 7.28
CA SER A 184 -4.59 7.72 8.66
C SER A 184 -4.94 6.63 9.68
N ARG A 185 -5.91 5.79 9.31
CA ARG A 185 -6.30 4.57 9.99
C ARG A 185 -5.13 3.60 10.19
N ALA A 186 -4.34 3.34 9.15
CA ALA A 186 -3.12 2.53 9.29
C ALA A 186 -2.11 3.11 10.30
N ALA A 187 -2.07 4.43 10.48
CA ALA A 187 -1.24 5.07 11.51
C ALA A 187 -1.73 4.80 12.95
N LEU A 188 -3.05 4.66 13.15
CA LEU A 188 -3.64 4.20 14.42
C LEU A 188 -3.43 2.71 14.64
N ALA A 189 -3.38 1.91 13.56
CA ALA A 189 -3.12 0.48 13.65
C ALA A 189 -1.68 0.19 14.14
N TYR A 190 -0.71 1.05 13.81
CA TYR A 190 0.71 0.91 14.13
C TYR A 190 1.29 2.19 14.76
N PRO A 191 0.80 2.60 15.94
CA PRO A 191 1.14 3.87 16.57
C PRO A 191 2.63 3.97 16.88
N GLY A 192 3.28 4.94 16.25
CA GLY A 192 4.72 5.19 16.39
C GLY A 192 5.61 4.32 15.50
N ARG A 193 5.03 3.49 14.64
CA ARG A 193 5.74 2.73 13.60
C ARG A 193 5.27 3.07 12.18
N PHE A 194 4.12 3.70 11.99
CA PHE A 194 3.62 4.06 10.66
C PHE A 194 3.49 5.58 10.53
N PHE A 195 4.22 6.15 9.57
CA PHE A 195 4.46 7.58 9.39
C PHE A 195 3.92 8.05 8.03
N PRO A 196 2.66 8.49 7.93
CA PRO A 196 2.06 8.75 6.63
C PRO A 196 2.43 10.13 6.07
N PHE A 197 2.67 10.17 4.76
CA PHE A 197 2.96 11.37 3.98
C PHE A 197 1.83 11.63 2.98
N ILE A 198 1.31 12.85 2.99
CA ILE A 198 0.16 13.27 2.18
C ILE A 198 0.63 13.74 0.80
N ALA A 199 0.05 13.20 -0.27
CA ALA A 199 0.36 13.61 -1.62
C ALA A 199 -0.20 15.00 -1.89
N VAL A 200 0.62 15.84 -2.52
CA VAL A 200 0.22 17.17 -2.98
C VAL A 200 0.41 17.25 -4.48
N ASN A 201 -0.69 17.44 -5.21
CA ASN A 201 -0.72 17.61 -6.65
C ASN A 201 -1.51 18.89 -6.99
N THR A 202 -0.88 19.89 -7.63
CA THR A 202 -1.54 21.18 -7.88
C THR A 202 -2.66 21.13 -8.93
N LEU A 203 -2.82 20.01 -9.65
CA LEU A 203 -3.99 19.78 -10.49
C LEU A 203 -5.28 19.67 -9.66
N ARG A 204 -5.17 19.21 -8.40
CA ARG A 204 -6.28 19.18 -7.45
C ARG A 204 -6.49 20.57 -6.84
N LYS A 205 -7.65 21.19 -7.07
CA LYS A 205 -7.92 22.58 -6.62
C LYS A 205 -7.83 22.77 -5.10
N ASP A 206 -8.22 21.76 -4.33
CA ASP A 206 -8.22 21.73 -2.87
C ASP A 206 -6.97 21.06 -2.25
N HIS A 207 -5.88 20.87 -3.02
CA HIS A 207 -4.65 20.20 -2.57
C HIS A 207 -4.12 20.74 -1.23
N TYR A 208 -4.07 22.06 -1.05
CA TYR A 208 -3.57 22.68 0.18
C TYR A 208 -4.47 22.39 1.39
N ALA A 209 -5.80 22.51 1.23
CA ALA A 209 -6.75 22.27 2.31
C ALA A 209 -6.72 20.79 2.76
N ILE A 210 -6.59 19.87 1.80
CA ILE A 210 -6.43 18.43 2.09
C ILE A 210 -5.12 18.19 2.86
N MET A 211 -4.01 18.76 2.39
CA MET A 211 -2.70 18.66 3.05
C MET A 211 -2.73 19.20 4.49
N GLU A 212 -3.28 20.39 4.69
CA GLU A 212 -3.38 21.03 6.01
C GLU A 212 -4.24 20.19 6.97
N THR A 213 -5.40 19.71 6.52
CA THR A 213 -6.26 18.83 7.31
C THR A 213 -5.54 17.54 7.70
N ALA A 214 -4.84 16.91 6.75
CA ALA A 214 -4.10 15.69 6.98
C ALA A 214 -3.02 15.86 8.06
N LEU A 215 -2.21 16.92 7.95
CA LEU A 215 -1.08 17.23 8.85
C LEU A 215 -1.49 17.76 10.22
N THR A 216 -2.74 18.24 10.37
CA THR A 216 -3.24 18.81 11.63
C THR A 216 -4.15 17.88 12.40
N SER A 217 -4.87 16.98 11.71
CA SER A 217 -5.96 16.22 12.33
C SER A 217 -6.02 14.73 11.96
N GLN A 218 -5.21 14.25 11.01
CA GLN A 218 -5.29 12.87 10.51
C GLN A 218 -3.99 12.07 10.68
N GLY A 219 -3.09 12.53 11.55
CA GLY A 219 -1.86 11.79 11.88
C GLY A 219 -0.80 11.75 10.76
N TYR A 220 -0.89 12.63 9.76
CA TYR A 220 0.18 12.77 8.77
C TYR A 220 1.37 13.55 9.33
N VAL A 221 2.57 13.15 8.93
CA VAL A 221 3.83 13.72 9.42
C VAL A 221 4.69 14.34 8.33
N GLY A 222 4.35 14.16 7.06
CA GLY A 222 5.13 14.61 5.91
C GLY A 222 4.30 14.83 4.64
N VAL A 223 4.96 15.31 3.58
CA VAL A 223 4.34 15.57 2.26
C VAL A 223 5.04 14.75 1.17
N LYS A 224 4.28 14.12 0.27
CA LYS A 224 4.78 13.45 -0.93
C LYS A 224 4.52 14.31 -2.16
N LEU A 225 5.56 14.50 -2.99
CA LEU A 225 5.46 15.09 -4.31
C LEU A 225 5.75 14.04 -5.39
N TYR A 226 5.01 14.11 -6.49
CA TYR A 226 5.19 13.27 -7.67
C TYR A 226 4.99 14.11 -8.96
N PRO A 227 5.87 15.09 -9.24
CA PRO A 227 5.67 16.10 -10.29
C PRO A 227 5.48 15.54 -11.70
N SER A 228 6.06 14.36 -12.00
CA SER A 228 5.86 13.67 -13.27
C SER A 228 4.41 13.26 -13.54
N LEU A 229 3.49 13.37 -12.58
CA LEU A 229 2.06 13.26 -12.84
C LEU A 229 1.45 14.47 -13.55
N GLY A 230 2.28 15.47 -13.94
CA GLY A 230 1.87 16.53 -14.86
C GLY A 230 1.78 17.92 -14.21
N TYR A 231 2.45 18.15 -13.08
CA TYR A 231 2.48 19.46 -12.43
C TYR A 231 3.93 19.85 -12.06
N PRO A 232 4.34 21.11 -12.32
CA PRO A 232 5.69 21.57 -12.00
C PRO A 232 5.84 21.94 -10.52
N VAL A 233 7.01 21.69 -9.93
CA VAL A 233 7.32 22.14 -8.56
C VAL A 233 7.44 23.66 -8.44
N GLY A 234 7.77 24.34 -9.54
CA GLY A 234 7.81 25.81 -9.62
C GLY A 234 6.44 26.48 -9.77
N ASP A 235 5.34 25.73 -9.71
CA ASP A 235 3.99 26.30 -9.70
C ASP A 235 3.81 27.25 -8.52
N SER A 236 3.32 28.48 -8.75
CA SER A 236 3.05 29.46 -7.68
C SER A 236 2.18 28.90 -6.55
N ARG A 237 1.32 27.92 -6.82
CA ARG A 237 0.47 27.24 -5.83
C ARG A 237 1.28 26.39 -4.84
N MET A 238 2.46 25.92 -5.24
CA MET A 238 3.39 25.19 -4.35
C MET A 238 4.04 26.08 -3.31
N ARG A 239 4.10 27.39 -3.51
CA ARG A 239 4.73 28.32 -2.56
C ARG A 239 4.16 28.18 -1.14
N ARG A 240 2.83 28.17 -1.01
CA ARG A 240 2.17 28.02 0.29
C ARG A 240 2.43 26.66 0.94
N VAL A 241 2.65 25.62 0.12
CA VAL A 241 3.02 24.28 0.59
C VAL A 241 4.42 24.32 1.20
N PHE A 242 5.39 24.92 0.51
CA PHE A 242 6.76 25.07 1.01
C PHE A 242 6.83 25.90 2.29
N GLU A 243 6.14 27.06 2.31
CA GLU A 243 6.04 27.93 3.49
C GLU A 243 5.47 27.17 4.71
N TYR A 244 4.41 26.38 4.52
CA TYR A 244 3.85 25.55 5.60
C TYR A 244 4.82 24.47 6.06
N CYS A 245 5.47 23.78 5.12
CA CYS A 245 6.39 22.69 5.45
C CYS A 245 7.60 23.19 6.25
N GLU A 246 8.19 24.31 5.86
CA GLU A 246 9.29 24.94 6.59
C GLU A 246 8.85 25.41 7.98
N ALA A 247 7.76 26.17 8.09
CA ALA A 247 7.27 26.73 9.36
C ALA A 247 6.88 25.66 10.38
N HIS A 248 6.48 24.48 9.93
CA HIS A 248 5.98 23.40 10.78
C HIS A 248 6.88 22.16 10.79
N ALA A 249 8.11 22.28 10.30
CA ALA A 249 9.11 21.21 10.22
C ALA A 249 8.58 19.92 9.59
N VAL A 250 7.75 20.05 8.55
CA VAL A 250 7.15 18.92 7.84
C VAL A 250 8.13 18.47 6.74
N PRO A 251 8.72 17.27 6.84
CA PRO A 251 9.57 16.74 5.79
C PRO A 251 8.77 16.45 4.51
N MET A 252 9.43 16.67 3.38
CA MET A 252 8.92 16.37 2.06
C MET A 252 9.69 15.21 1.44
N LEU A 253 9.02 14.36 0.66
CA LEU A 253 9.66 13.36 -0.19
C LEU A 253 9.17 13.59 -1.63
N MET A 254 10.07 13.77 -2.58
CA MET A 254 9.72 13.94 -3.99
C MET A 254 10.19 12.75 -4.80
N HIS A 255 9.33 12.23 -5.66
CA HIS A 255 9.72 11.27 -6.70
C HIS A 255 10.84 11.86 -7.57
N CYS A 256 12.01 11.22 -7.63
CA CYS A 256 13.20 11.76 -8.29
C CYS A 256 13.98 10.69 -9.08
N ASN A 257 13.33 10.07 -10.07
CA ASN A 257 13.99 9.31 -11.12
C ASN A 257 13.25 9.45 -12.45
N LYS A 258 13.80 8.86 -13.51
CA LYS A 258 13.20 8.88 -14.85
C LYS A 258 12.12 7.81 -15.07
N GLY A 259 11.80 7.02 -14.04
CA GLY A 259 10.86 5.91 -14.08
C GLY A 259 9.55 6.18 -13.32
N GLY A 260 8.80 5.10 -13.07
CA GLY A 260 7.55 5.15 -12.30
C GLY A 260 6.35 5.66 -13.11
N PHE A 261 5.41 6.33 -12.44
CA PHE A 261 4.20 6.88 -13.05
C PHE A 261 4.44 8.29 -13.60
N TYR A 262 3.91 8.57 -14.79
CA TYR A 262 3.93 9.91 -15.35
C TYR A 262 2.73 10.18 -16.27
N GLY A 263 2.34 11.44 -16.37
CA GLY A 263 1.28 11.87 -17.28
C GLY A 263 1.72 11.71 -18.74
N THR A 264 2.84 12.34 -19.08
CA THR A 264 3.52 12.31 -20.39
C THR A 264 5.02 12.10 -20.23
N GLU A 265 5.74 11.67 -21.26
CA GLU A 265 7.20 11.51 -21.16
C GLU A 265 7.90 12.84 -20.87
N ALA A 266 7.42 13.95 -21.43
CA ALA A 266 7.93 15.29 -21.13
C ALA A 266 7.78 15.67 -19.65
N SER A 267 6.72 15.19 -18.97
CA SER A 267 6.51 15.48 -17.55
C SER A 267 7.53 14.83 -16.62
N ILE A 268 8.30 13.83 -17.07
CA ILE A 268 9.39 13.23 -16.29
C ILE A 268 10.40 14.31 -15.84
N GLN A 269 10.66 15.30 -16.69
CA GLN A 269 11.60 16.40 -16.39
C GLN A 269 11.15 17.31 -15.24
N GLN A 270 9.89 17.21 -14.79
CA GLN A 270 9.42 17.94 -13.62
C GLN A 270 9.98 17.36 -12.30
N CYS A 271 10.52 16.14 -12.34
CA CYS A 271 11.21 15.50 -11.22
C CYS A 271 12.71 15.85 -11.15
N ASP A 272 13.23 16.67 -12.08
CA ASP A 272 14.64 17.04 -12.10
C ASP A 272 15.00 17.86 -10.83
N PRO A 273 16.00 17.44 -10.04
CA PRO A 273 16.45 18.18 -8.86
C PRO A 273 16.98 19.58 -9.20
N GLY A 274 17.36 19.86 -10.45
CA GLY A 274 17.78 21.17 -10.93
C GLY A 274 16.72 22.27 -10.83
N HIS A 275 15.45 21.94 -10.58
CA HIS A 275 14.39 22.93 -10.31
C HIS A 275 14.38 23.44 -8.86
N TRP A 276 15.11 22.79 -7.94
CA TRP A 276 15.09 23.09 -6.52
C TRP A 276 16.05 24.16 -5.98
N PRO A 277 17.16 24.57 -6.63
CA PRO A 277 18.06 25.59 -6.08
C PRO A 277 17.36 26.89 -5.68
N GLY A 278 16.41 27.38 -6.50
CA GLY A 278 15.62 28.57 -6.18
C GLY A 278 14.70 28.37 -4.98
N ILE A 279 14.03 27.22 -4.90
CA ILE A 279 13.11 26.87 -3.81
C ILE A 279 13.87 26.76 -2.48
N LEU A 280 15.02 26.08 -2.47
CA LEU A 280 15.84 25.88 -1.28
C LEU A 280 16.54 27.18 -0.83
N LYS A 281 16.84 28.08 -1.76
CA LYS A 281 17.33 29.42 -1.43
C LYS A 281 16.26 30.26 -0.72
N ASP A 282 15.02 30.20 -1.18
CA ASP A 282 13.90 30.93 -0.59
C ASP A 282 13.39 30.28 0.72
N HIS A 283 13.62 28.97 0.88
CA HIS A 283 13.21 28.17 2.04
C HIS A 283 14.38 27.30 2.57
N PRO A 284 15.41 27.91 3.20
CA PRO A 284 16.61 27.19 3.62
C PRO A 284 16.36 26.18 4.77
N GLY A 285 15.25 26.30 5.50
CA GLY A 285 14.87 25.36 6.56
C GLY A 285 14.08 24.14 6.07
N LEU A 286 13.79 24.05 4.78
CA LEU A 286 12.97 23.00 4.20
C LEU A 286 13.72 21.66 4.18
N LYS A 287 13.08 20.59 4.66
CA LYS A 287 13.58 19.22 4.57
C LYS A 287 12.96 18.49 3.37
N ILE A 288 13.79 18.02 2.44
CA ILE A 288 13.35 17.30 1.23
C ILE A 288 14.20 16.04 1.00
N CYS A 289 13.55 14.91 0.78
CA CYS A 289 14.16 13.69 0.26
C CYS A 289 13.90 13.56 -1.25
N PHE A 290 14.96 13.53 -2.04
CA PHE A 290 14.93 13.16 -3.46
C PHE A 290 14.94 11.63 -3.59
N ALA A 291 13.78 11.05 -3.84
CA ALA A 291 13.62 9.61 -3.85
C ALA A 291 14.36 8.93 -4.99
N HIS A 292 14.79 7.68 -4.79
CA HIS A 292 15.56 6.89 -5.76
C HIS A 292 16.90 7.54 -6.17
N PHE A 293 17.37 8.52 -5.40
CA PHE A 293 18.65 9.20 -5.56
C PHE A 293 19.00 9.67 -6.98
N GLY A 294 18.01 10.08 -7.78
CA GLY A 294 18.22 10.50 -9.17
C GLY A 294 18.25 9.36 -10.20
N GLY A 295 18.15 8.10 -9.77
CA GLY A 295 18.24 6.89 -10.59
C GLY A 295 19.44 6.01 -10.21
N GLU A 296 19.21 4.72 -9.99
CA GLU A 296 20.27 3.77 -9.61
C GLU A 296 21.37 3.66 -10.67
N GLU A 297 21.03 3.90 -11.95
CA GLU A 297 21.97 3.85 -13.08
C GLU A 297 23.18 4.75 -12.90
N ASN A 298 23.04 5.86 -12.16
CA ASN A 298 24.12 6.81 -11.88
C ASN A 298 25.13 6.27 -10.85
N LEU A 299 24.80 5.17 -10.16
CA LEU A 299 25.67 4.52 -9.17
C LEU A 299 26.31 3.24 -9.74
N LEU A 300 25.95 2.79 -10.93
CA LEU A 300 26.42 1.54 -11.53
C LEU A 300 27.72 1.68 -12.35
N GLY A 301 28.20 2.91 -12.58
CA GLY A 301 29.43 3.20 -13.34
C GLY A 301 30.71 3.21 -12.48
N GLU A 302 31.84 3.55 -13.10
CA GLU A 302 33.14 3.74 -12.42
C GLU A 302 33.14 4.91 -11.42
N GLY A 303 32.17 5.81 -11.55
CA GLY A 303 31.92 6.92 -10.64
C GLY A 303 30.56 7.54 -10.96
N ILE A 304 30.18 8.54 -10.16
CA ILE A 304 28.92 9.26 -10.33
C ILE A 304 29.06 10.23 -11.52
N PRO A 305 28.22 10.15 -12.57
CA PRO A 305 28.37 11.01 -13.73
C PRO A 305 28.10 12.48 -13.40
N THR A 306 29.01 13.37 -13.78
CA THR A 306 28.83 14.83 -13.63
C THR A 306 27.61 15.31 -14.38
N GLY A 307 26.80 16.17 -13.73
CA GLY A 307 25.54 16.67 -14.27
C GLY A 307 24.39 15.65 -14.27
N SER A 308 24.60 14.43 -13.78
CA SER A 308 23.48 13.51 -13.52
C SER A 308 22.58 14.06 -12.40
N TRP A 309 21.34 13.58 -12.32
CA TRP A 309 20.44 13.96 -11.23
C TRP A 309 21.04 13.61 -9.86
N THR A 310 21.79 12.50 -9.75
CA THR A 310 22.52 12.14 -8.52
C THR A 310 23.59 13.19 -8.16
N ASP A 311 24.38 13.65 -9.14
CA ASP A 311 25.40 14.70 -8.94
C ASP A 311 24.78 16.04 -8.51
N VAL A 312 23.65 16.42 -9.11
CA VAL A 312 22.89 17.61 -8.70
C VAL A 312 22.36 17.47 -7.26
N ILE A 313 21.83 16.30 -6.89
CA ILE A 313 21.37 16.05 -5.52
C ILE A 313 22.54 16.16 -4.53
N LEU A 314 23.72 15.61 -4.86
CA LEU A 314 24.91 15.71 -4.02
C LEU A 314 25.35 17.17 -3.86
N THR A 315 25.32 17.96 -4.93
CA THR A 315 25.59 19.41 -4.84
C THR A 315 24.60 20.11 -3.90
N LEU A 316 23.30 19.82 -4.04
CA LEU A 316 22.27 20.36 -3.14
C LEU A 316 22.43 19.91 -1.68
N MET A 317 22.89 18.68 -1.44
CA MET A 317 23.28 18.22 -0.11
C MET A 317 24.46 19.04 0.44
N GLY A 318 25.47 19.34 -0.37
CA GLY A 318 26.56 20.22 0.02
C GLY A 318 26.08 21.61 0.46
N ASP A 319 25.14 22.17 -0.30
CA ASP A 319 24.70 23.57 -0.15
C ASP A 319 23.62 23.79 0.94
N TYR A 320 22.75 22.79 1.20
CA TYR A 320 21.58 22.95 2.07
C TYR A 320 21.43 21.81 3.07
N GLU A 321 21.26 22.14 4.36
CA GLU A 321 21.22 21.15 5.46
C GLU A 321 20.07 20.14 5.33
N GLY A 322 18.92 20.58 4.81
CA GLY A 322 17.69 19.80 4.76
C GLY A 322 17.56 18.85 3.56
N VAL A 323 18.59 18.65 2.74
CA VAL A 323 18.49 17.81 1.53
C VAL A 323 18.93 16.37 1.79
N TYR A 324 18.04 15.42 1.49
CA TYR A 324 18.19 13.98 1.67
C TYR A 324 17.97 13.25 0.34
N ALA A 325 18.36 11.98 0.28
CA ALA A 325 17.97 11.06 -0.79
C ALA A 325 17.72 9.67 -0.23
N ASP A 326 16.90 8.86 -0.91
CA ASP A 326 16.69 7.46 -0.57
C ASP A 326 17.09 6.52 -1.71
N MET A 327 17.30 5.25 -1.38
CA MET A 327 17.65 4.20 -2.34
C MET A 327 16.47 3.30 -2.71
N ALA A 328 15.25 3.82 -2.58
CA ALA A 328 14.06 3.03 -2.86
C ALA A 328 14.07 2.58 -4.33
N PHE A 329 13.58 1.37 -4.60
CA PHE A 329 13.57 0.78 -5.94
C PHE A 329 14.95 0.56 -6.60
N HIS A 330 16.06 0.59 -5.85
CA HIS A 330 17.39 0.22 -6.37
C HIS A 330 17.53 -1.31 -6.39
N LEU A 331 17.30 -1.91 -7.56
CA LEU A 331 17.18 -3.36 -7.73
C LEU A 331 18.20 -3.93 -8.72
N SER A 332 18.80 -3.11 -9.57
CA SER A 332 19.87 -3.52 -10.48
C SER A 332 21.09 -4.14 -9.78
N PRO A 333 21.57 -3.66 -8.61
CA PRO A 333 22.70 -4.31 -7.94
C PRO A 333 22.40 -5.75 -7.49
N MET A 334 21.13 -6.11 -7.28
CA MET A 334 20.73 -7.48 -6.90
C MET A 334 21.00 -8.51 -8.00
N LYS A 335 21.34 -8.08 -9.22
CA LYS A 335 21.82 -8.96 -10.30
C LYS A 335 23.21 -9.54 -10.03
N GLY A 336 23.95 -8.98 -9.06
CA GLY A 336 25.29 -9.43 -8.71
C GLY A 336 26.37 -8.95 -9.69
N GLY A 337 27.56 -9.52 -9.55
CA GLY A 337 28.70 -9.26 -10.44
C GLY A 337 29.27 -7.84 -10.32
N GLU A 338 29.65 -7.27 -11.46
CA GLU A 338 30.31 -5.97 -11.50
C GLU A 338 29.37 -4.80 -11.17
N LEU A 339 28.09 -4.90 -11.56
CA LEU A 339 27.06 -3.91 -11.22
C LEU A 339 26.90 -3.75 -9.71
N GLU A 340 26.81 -4.88 -9.00
CA GLU A 340 26.76 -4.89 -7.54
C GLU A 340 28.01 -4.27 -6.93
N SER A 341 29.19 -4.68 -7.42
CA SER A 341 30.48 -4.23 -6.90
C SER A 341 30.68 -2.71 -7.09
N ARG A 342 30.29 -2.16 -8.24
CA ARG A 342 30.36 -0.71 -8.52
C ARG A 342 29.36 0.07 -7.68
N TYR A 343 28.11 -0.40 -7.60
CA TYR A 343 27.05 0.21 -6.80
C TYR A 343 27.48 0.43 -5.35
N PHE A 344 27.91 -0.64 -4.67
CA PHE A 344 28.29 -0.55 -3.26
C PHE A 344 29.58 0.23 -3.05
N ARG A 345 30.55 0.14 -3.98
CA ARG A 345 31.78 0.97 -3.91
C ARG A 345 31.47 2.46 -3.94
N ASN A 346 30.65 2.90 -4.90
CA ASN A 346 30.28 4.31 -5.05
C ASN A 346 29.52 4.82 -3.82
N LEU A 347 28.56 4.03 -3.35
CA LEU A 347 27.76 4.39 -2.20
C LEU A 347 28.57 4.38 -0.89
N GLU A 348 29.45 3.40 -0.68
CA GLU A 348 30.38 3.42 0.45
C GLU A 348 31.32 4.63 0.42
N GLY A 349 31.71 5.10 -0.77
CA GLY A 349 32.42 6.37 -0.94
C GLY A 349 31.64 7.52 -0.31
N LEU A 350 30.38 7.68 -0.71
CA LEU A 350 29.48 8.70 -0.15
C LEU A 350 29.27 8.54 1.36
N MET A 351 29.14 7.31 1.87
CA MET A 351 28.95 7.05 3.30
C MET A 351 30.18 7.36 4.16
N ARG A 352 31.34 7.68 3.56
CA ARG A 352 32.55 8.13 4.28
C ARG A 352 32.65 9.65 4.39
N GLU A 353 31.86 10.41 3.63
CA GLU A 353 31.99 11.85 3.48
C GLU A 353 30.83 12.61 4.13
N ASP A 354 31.15 13.76 4.75
CA ASP A 354 30.14 14.76 5.10
C ASP A 354 29.83 15.62 3.87
N PRO A 355 28.56 16.03 3.67
CA PRO A 355 27.41 15.73 4.51
C PRO A 355 26.66 14.43 4.15
N TYR A 356 27.08 13.72 3.10
CA TYR A 356 26.28 12.66 2.45
C TYR A 356 25.94 11.50 3.37
N ARG A 357 26.90 11.04 4.20
CA ARG A 357 26.72 9.92 5.13
C ARG A 357 25.51 10.08 6.06
N ASP A 358 25.15 11.31 6.38
CA ASP A 358 24.08 11.66 7.30
C ASP A 358 22.73 11.91 6.64
N ARG A 359 22.69 11.82 5.29
CA ARG A 359 21.56 12.27 4.47
C ARG A 359 21.06 11.27 3.43
N ILE A 360 21.70 10.10 3.33
CA ILE A 360 21.21 8.98 2.54
C ILE A 360 20.32 8.08 3.42
N LEU A 361 19.11 7.80 2.96
CA LEU A 361 18.07 7.05 3.66
C LEU A 361 17.87 5.67 3.02
N PHE A 362 17.49 4.69 3.83
CA PHE A 362 16.98 3.42 3.31
C PHE A 362 15.49 3.55 2.94
N GLY A 363 15.10 2.99 1.80
CA GLY A 363 13.72 2.85 1.35
C GLY A 363 13.57 1.62 0.48
N SER A 364 12.37 1.04 0.37
CA SER A 364 12.15 -0.18 -0.46
C SER A 364 11.28 0.03 -1.70
N ASP A 365 10.50 1.12 -1.73
CA ASP A 365 9.46 1.36 -2.72
C ASP A 365 8.39 0.25 -2.77
N PHE A 366 8.22 -0.53 -1.69
CA PHE A 366 7.03 -1.36 -1.52
C PHE A 366 5.83 -0.43 -1.59
N PHE A 367 4.74 -0.69 -2.28
CA PHE A 367 4.29 -1.91 -2.91
C PHE A 367 4.75 -2.06 -4.38
N LEU A 368 5.28 -1.01 -5.01
CA LEU A 368 5.67 -1.01 -6.42
C LEU A 368 6.86 -1.94 -6.73
N SER A 369 7.79 -2.09 -5.79
CA SER A 369 8.89 -3.04 -5.90
C SER A 369 8.44 -4.50 -5.84
N ARG A 370 7.19 -4.79 -5.41
CA ARG A 370 6.68 -6.16 -5.26
C ARG A 370 6.67 -6.94 -6.58
N VAL A 371 6.55 -6.28 -7.73
CA VAL A 371 6.65 -6.97 -9.03
C VAL A 371 8.05 -7.55 -9.31
N ARG A 372 9.04 -7.27 -8.45
CA ARG A 372 10.43 -7.72 -8.59
C ARG A 372 11.00 -8.39 -7.34
N VAL A 373 10.67 -7.86 -6.16
CA VAL A 373 11.30 -8.28 -4.91
C VAL A 373 10.31 -8.26 -3.76
N ARG A 374 10.45 -9.17 -2.81
CA ARG A 374 9.69 -9.14 -1.56
C ARG A 374 10.36 -8.16 -0.58
N GLU A 375 9.55 -7.48 0.23
CA GLU A 375 10.04 -6.53 1.25
C GLU A 375 11.13 -7.15 2.14
N ASP A 376 10.89 -8.35 2.67
CA ASP A 376 11.83 -9.03 3.57
C ASP A 376 13.16 -9.38 2.88
N ASN A 377 13.12 -9.72 1.60
CA ASN A 377 14.33 -9.98 0.81
C ASN A 377 15.10 -8.69 0.47
N HIS A 378 14.39 -7.59 0.21
CA HIS A 378 15.01 -6.28 -0.01
C HIS A 378 15.80 -5.82 1.22
N TRP A 379 15.21 -5.95 2.41
CA TRP A 379 15.88 -5.69 3.69
C TRP A 379 17.12 -6.56 3.86
N ARG A 380 16.98 -7.89 3.78
CA ARG A 380 18.10 -8.83 3.96
C ARG A 380 19.24 -8.57 2.98
N TYR A 381 18.91 -8.26 1.72
CA TYR A 381 19.91 -8.00 0.70
C TYR A 381 20.78 -6.80 1.07
N PHE A 382 20.19 -5.63 1.30
CA PHE A 382 20.97 -4.44 1.65
C PHE A 382 21.66 -4.56 3.01
N GLU A 383 20.98 -5.13 4.01
CA GLU A 383 21.61 -5.38 5.32
C GLU A 383 22.87 -6.25 5.19
N SER A 384 22.86 -7.27 4.32
CA SER A 384 24.02 -8.14 4.11
C SER A 384 25.19 -7.48 3.38
N LYS A 385 24.99 -6.31 2.77
CA LYS A 385 25.97 -5.64 1.90
C LYS A 385 26.61 -4.42 2.54
N PHE A 386 26.00 -3.83 3.56
CA PHE A 386 26.57 -2.70 4.29
C PHE A 386 27.29 -3.13 5.55
N ARG A 387 28.20 -2.28 6.01
CA ARG A 387 28.69 -2.31 7.39
C ARG A 387 27.52 -1.99 8.33
N ASP A 388 27.43 -2.68 9.46
CA ASP A 388 26.37 -2.47 10.46
C ASP A 388 26.17 -1.00 10.84
N ALA A 389 27.27 -0.25 11.02
CA ALA A 389 27.21 1.16 11.39
C ALA A 389 26.61 2.05 10.29
N ASP A 390 26.88 1.75 9.01
CA ASP A 390 26.33 2.51 7.89
C ASP A 390 24.85 2.18 7.70
N PHE A 391 24.50 0.90 7.77
CA PHE A 391 23.11 0.47 7.65
C PHE A 391 22.26 0.98 8.81
N ASP A 392 22.78 0.96 10.04
CA ASP A 392 22.10 1.54 11.20
C ASP A 392 21.92 3.05 11.06
N ARG A 393 22.91 3.76 10.50
CA ARG A 393 22.79 5.19 10.18
C ARG A 393 21.68 5.46 9.18
N MET A 394 21.65 4.74 8.06
CA MET A 394 20.65 4.88 6.99
C MET A 394 19.23 4.50 7.42
N THR A 395 19.10 3.57 8.36
CA THR A 395 17.82 3.01 8.80
C THR A 395 17.35 3.55 10.14
N ARG A 396 18.20 4.24 10.93
CA ARG A 396 17.83 4.79 12.24
C ARG A 396 18.20 6.26 12.39
N ALA A 397 19.49 6.59 12.34
CA ALA A 397 19.96 7.93 12.67
C ALA A 397 19.48 8.98 11.65
N ASN A 398 19.64 8.70 10.36
CA ASN A 398 19.23 9.60 9.28
C ASN A 398 17.69 9.77 9.26
N PRO A 399 16.88 8.68 9.33
CA PRO A 399 15.43 8.80 9.46
C PRO A 399 14.95 9.60 10.68
N VAL A 400 15.59 9.45 11.84
CA VAL A 400 15.23 10.20 13.05
C VAL A 400 15.38 11.71 12.82
N ARG A 401 16.50 12.16 12.21
CA ARG A 401 16.73 13.58 11.88
C ARG A 401 15.80 14.09 10.79
N TYR A 402 15.62 13.30 9.74
CA TYR A 402 14.76 13.63 8.61
C TYR A 402 13.30 13.83 9.06
N LEU A 403 12.76 12.87 9.82
CA LEU A 403 11.37 12.90 10.29
C LEU A 403 11.14 13.86 11.47
N GLY A 404 12.19 14.20 12.23
CA GLY A 404 12.08 14.99 13.45
C GLY A 404 11.61 14.17 14.67
N LEU A 405 11.93 12.88 14.68
CA LEU A 405 11.67 11.97 15.79
C LEU A 405 12.59 12.28 16.99
N PRO A 406 12.24 11.86 18.22
CA PRO A 406 13.13 12.08 19.35
C PRO A 406 14.40 11.23 19.19
N GLY A 407 15.56 11.84 19.43
CA GLY A 407 16.85 11.13 19.45
C GLY A 407 16.93 10.08 20.57
N GLY A 408 17.99 9.27 20.59
CA GLY A 408 18.16 8.16 21.55
C GLY A 408 18.13 8.55 23.03
N SER A 409 18.44 9.80 23.38
CA SER A 409 18.32 10.36 24.74
C SER A 409 16.90 10.83 25.10
N GLY A 410 15.96 10.82 24.14
CA GLY A 410 14.57 11.21 24.32
C GLY A 410 14.34 12.71 24.45
N GLY A 411 14.91 13.49 23.53
CA GLY A 411 14.69 14.93 23.41
C GLY A 411 13.31 15.32 22.87
N ALA A 412 13.08 16.63 22.71
CA ALA A 412 11.85 17.17 22.15
C ALA A 412 11.63 16.69 20.70
N VAL A 413 10.37 16.40 20.37
CA VAL A 413 9.98 16.06 19.00
C VAL A 413 9.74 17.32 18.17
N ALA A 414 9.95 17.23 16.86
CA ALA A 414 9.64 18.33 15.94
C ALA A 414 8.13 18.62 15.89
N PRO A 415 7.70 19.85 15.49
CA PRO A 415 6.28 20.22 15.46
C PRO A 415 5.36 19.28 14.67
N ASN A 416 5.81 18.70 13.56
CA ASN A 416 5.07 17.68 12.80
C ASN A 416 4.83 16.40 13.63
N ILE A 417 5.85 15.90 14.32
CA ILE A 417 5.76 14.74 15.19
C ILE A 417 4.95 15.06 16.45
N ALA A 418 5.02 16.28 16.98
CA ALA A 418 4.19 16.72 18.10
C ALA A 418 2.69 16.58 17.77
N ARG A 419 2.25 17.02 16.58
CA ARG A 419 0.87 16.84 16.12
C ARG A 419 0.48 15.37 15.94
N TYR A 420 1.41 14.53 15.46
CA TYR A 420 1.19 13.09 15.41
C TYR A 420 1.00 12.49 16.82
N VAL A 421 1.82 12.88 17.79
CA VAL A 421 1.67 12.44 19.19
C VAL A 421 0.30 12.85 19.74
N ASP A 422 -0.13 14.08 19.48
CA ASP A 422 -1.43 14.61 19.92
C ASP A 422 -2.59 13.84 19.26
N PHE A 423 -2.47 13.54 17.97
CA PHE A 423 -3.43 12.71 17.23
C PHE A 423 -3.55 11.30 17.83
N ILE A 424 -2.44 10.61 18.10
CA ILE A 424 -2.47 9.26 18.69
C ILE A 424 -3.06 9.29 20.11
N ALA A 425 -2.71 10.30 20.92
CA ALA A 425 -3.25 10.45 22.27
C ALA A 425 -4.78 10.65 22.25
N ALA A 426 -5.29 11.47 21.32
CA ALA A 426 -6.73 11.69 21.15
C ALA A 426 -7.50 10.42 20.74
N HIS A 427 -6.82 9.47 20.09
CA HIS A 427 -7.40 8.21 19.60
C HIS A 427 -6.91 6.99 20.40
N SER A 428 -6.57 7.16 21.69
CA SER A 428 -5.96 6.09 22.51
C SER A 428 -6.80 4.81 22.66
N ARG A 429 -8.09 4.86 22.31
CA ARG A 429 -9.04 3.73 22.35
C ARG A 429 -9.24 3.04 21.00
N GLU A 430 -8.58 3.52 19.95
CA GLU A 430 -8.74 3.06 18.57
C GLU A 430 -7.44 2.48 18.00
N VAL A 431 -6.42 2.33 18.85
CA VAL A 431 -5.11 1.80 18.43
C VAL A 431 -5.16 0.29 18.16
N GLY A 432 -4.45 -0.14 17.12
CA GLY A 432 -4.35 -1.56 16.76
C GLY A 432 -3.38 -2.36 17.62
N GLU A 433 -2.44 -1.68 18.27
CA GLU A 433 -1.46 -2.23 19.19
C GLU A 433 -1.02 -1.15 20.20
N LEU A 434 -0.21 -1.53 21.19
CA LEU A 434 0.38 -0.54 22.09
C LEU A 434 1.36 0.37 21.34
N PRO A 435 1.40 1.68 21.64
CA PRO A 435 2.35 2.59 21.01
C PRO A 435 3.80 2.15 21.13
N ALA A 436 4.60 2.45 20.11
CA ALA A 436 6.04 2.24 20.17
C ALA A 436 6.65 2.95 21.40
N PRO A 437 7.71 2.42 22.03
CA PRO A 437 8.23 2.96 23.29
C PRO A 437 8.59 4.46 23.27
N TRP A 438 9.10 4.95 22.13
CA TRP A 438 9.40 6.38 21.96
C TRP A 438 8.14 7.25 21.99
N LEU A 439 7.04 6.73 21.43
CA LEU A 439 5.76 7.42 21.35
C LEU A 439 5.07 7.41 22.71
N GLU A 440 5.12 6.30 23.45
CA GLU A 440 4.61 6.27 24.85
C GLU A 440 5.30 7.34 25.71
N LYS A 441 6.63 7.46 25.60
CA LYS A 441 7.39 8.50 26.31
C LYS A 441 6.96 9.91 25.87
N ALA A 442 6.77 10.12 24.57
CA ALA A 442 6.34 11.41 24.02
C ALA A 442 4.91 11.78 24.46
N VAL A 443 3.98 10.82 24.44
CA VAL A 443 2.61 10.99 24.94
C VAL A 443 2.63 11.32 26.41
N ARG A 444 3.38 10.56 27.23
CA ARG A 444 3.48 10.82 28.68
C ARG A 444 4.02 12.22 28.98
N SER A 445 5.05 12.64 28.25
CA SER A 445 5.63 13.97 28.42
C SER A 445 4.69 15.11 28.02
N ARG A 446 3.73 14.88 27.12
CA ARG A 446 2.83 15.92 26.57
C ARG A 446 1.45 15.93 27.21
N HIS A 447 0.92 14.76 27.54
CA HIS A 447 -0.47 14.55 27.96
C HIS A 447 -0.61 13.85 29.32
N GLY A 448 0.50 13.51 29.99
CA GLY A 448 0.49 12.70 31.20
C GLY A 448 0.11 11.23 30.91
N ASP A 449 -0.42 10.53 31.91
CA ASP A 449 -0.76 9.11 31.77
C ASP A 449 -2.02 8.90 30.93
N VAL A 450 -1.83 8.66 29.63
CA VAL A 450 -2.89 8.26 28.70
C VAL A 450 -3.04 6.74 28.73
N ARG A 451 -4.22 6.24 29.07
CA ARG A 451 -4.54 4.82 28.97
C ARG A 451 -4.87 4.45 27.53
N PHE A 452 -4.06 3.55 26.97
CA PHE A 452 -4.32 2.93 25.67
C PHE A 452 -5.18 1.69 25.84
N THR A 453 -6.20 1.56 24.99
CA THR A 453 -7.01 0.35 24.88
C THR A 453 -6.76 -0.23 23.50
N VAL A 454 -6.02 -1.33 23.45
CA VAL A 454 -5.74 -2.04 22.21
C VAL A 454 -7.03 -2.66 21.70
N ASN A 455 -7.39 -2.33 20.47
CA ASN A 455 -8.33 -3.14 19.72
C ASN A 455 -7.54 -4.32 19.11
N PRO A 456 -7.71 -5.57 19.59
CA PRO A 456 -6.91 -6.70 19.13
C PRO A 456 -7.15 -7.06 17.66
N TRP A 457 -8.22 -6.54 17.06
CA TRP A 457 -8.52 -6.65 15.64
C TRP A 457 -7.95 -5.49 14.83
N GLY A 458 -7.41 -4.49 15.52
CA GLY A 458 -7.16 -3.17 14.96
C GLY A 458 -8.39 -2.67 14.22
N LEU A 459 -8.20 -2.29 12.96
CA LEU A 459 -9.29 -1.74 12.17
C LEU A 459 -10.13 -2.80 11.45
N GLN A 460 -9.80 -4.09 11.54
CA GLN A 460 -10.65 -5.17 10.97
C GLN A 460 -12.01 -5.25 11.61
N TRP A 461 -12.08 -4.85 12.88
CA TRP A 461 -13.28 -4.94 13.68
C TRP A 461 -13.31 -3.76 14.62
N SER A 462 -13.91 -2.67 14.15
CA SER A 462 -14.02 -1.41 14.90
C SER A 462 -15.47 -1.00 14.98
N ILE A 463 -15.94 -0.70 16.20
CA ILE A 463 -17.31 -0.27 16.44
C ILE A 463 -17.64 1.08 15.79
N ASN A 464 -16.62 1.86 15.44
CA ASN A 464 -16.73 3.15 14.77
C ASN A 464 -16.87 3.04 13.25
N ASN A 465 -16.73 1.83 12.68
CA ASN A 465 -16.99 1.56 11.27
C ASN A 465 -18.41 0.99 11.14
N ASP A 466 -19.26 1.65 10.34
CA ASP A 466 -20.66 1.27 10.18
C ASP A 466 -20.79 -0.15 9.61
N ALA A 467 -19.98 -0.53 8.61
CA ALA A 467 -19.98 -1.88 8.05
C ALA A 467 -19.76 -2.94 9.12
N HIS A 468 -18.79 -2.72 10.00
CA HIS A 468 -18.44 -3.65 11.08
C HIS A 468 -19.56 -3.70 12.13
N TYR A 469 -20.08 -2.53 12.50
CA TYR A 469 -21.17 -2.42 13.46
C TYR A 469 -22.44 -3.13 12.97
N TYR A 470 -22.86 -2.93 11.72
CA TYR A 470 -24.06 -3.58 11.19
C TYR A 470 -23.85 -5.08 10.93
N ALA A 471 -22.65 -5.51 10.54
CA ALA A 471 -22.31 -6.93 10.50
C ALA A 471 -22.43 -7.57 11.89
N TRP A 472 -21.88 -6.92 12.93
CA TRP A 472 -22.04 -7.35 14.30
C TRP A 472 -23.51 -7.43 14.73
N GLN A 473 -24.31 -6.40 14.43
CA GLN A 473 -25.74 -6.39 14.75
C GLN A 473 -26.49 -7.57 14.14
N TYR A 474 -26.18 -7.95 12.89
CA TYR A 474 -26.72 -9.17 12.29
C TYR A 474 -26.32 -10.41 13.11
N PHE A 475 -25.03 -10.58 13.40
CA PHE A 475 -24.56 -11.76 14.14
C PHE A 475 -25.10 -11.84 15.57
N ARG A 476 -25.35 -10.72 16.24
CA ARG A 476 -25.99 -10.72 17.56
C ARG A 476 -27.33 -11.43 17.58
N THR A 477 -28.10 -11.36 16.49
CA THR A 477 -29.38 -12.08 16.37
C THR A 477 -29.21 -13.61 16.36
N MET A 478 -27.99 -14.07 16.09
CA MET A 478 -27.61 -15.48 15.96
C MET A 478 -26.67 -15.96 17.08
N MET A 479 -26.33 -15.12 18.08
CA MET A 479 -25.49 -15.54 19.20
C MET A 479 -26.23 -16.51 20.12
N ARG A 480 -25.48 -17.44 20.74
CA ARG A 480 -26.03 -18.31 21.79
C ARG A 480 -26.26 -17.51 23.07
N ALA A 481 -27.08 -18.03 23.98
CA ALA A 481 -27.37 -17.35 25.25
C ALA A 481 -26.12 -17.09 26.09
N GLU A 482 -25.16 -18.01 26.07
CA GLU A 482 -23.85 -17.89 26.73
C GLU A 482 -22.97 -16.76 26.17
N ASP A 483 -23.15 -16.39 24.90
CA ASP A 483 -22.38 -15.35 24.21
C ASP A 483 -23.07 -13.98 24.20
N ALA A 484 -24.31 -13.87 24.69
CA ALA A 484 -25.13 -12.66 24.56
C ALA A 484 -24.55 -11.44 25.29
N GLY A 485 -23.68 -11.66 26.28
CA GLY A 485 -22.99 -10.62 27.06
C GLY A 485 -21.64 -10.16 26.49
N LEU A 486 -21.15 -10.75 25.39
CA LEU A 486 -19.87 -10.36 24.81
C LEU A 486 -19.92 -8.92 24.28
N SER A 487 -18.89 -8.13 24.62
CA SER A 487 -18.65 -6.83 23.98
C SER A 487 -18.38 -7.01 22.48
N PHE A 488 -18.48 -5.91 21.71
CA PHE A 488 -18.18 -5.91 20.27
C PHE A 488 -16.82 -6.57 19.96
N ASN A 489 -15.75 -6.20 20.66
CA ASN A 489 -14.42 -6.76 20.44
C ASN A 489 -14.32 -8.24 20.83
N GLN A 490 -15.00 -8.67 21.89
CA GLN A 490 -15.01 -10.09 22.28
C GLN A 490 -15.81 -10.94 21.28
N ALA A 491 -16.93 -10.42 20.80
CA ALA A 491 -17.76 -11.08 19.79
C ALA A 491 -17.01 -11.33 18.47
N GLY A 492 -16.05 -10.46 18.12
CA GLY A 492 -15.18 -10.66 16.96
C GLY A 492 -14.44 -12.01 16.96
N ARG A 493 -14.23 -12.63 18.15
CA ARG A 493 -13.49 -13.91 18.32
C ARG A 493 -14.35 -15.13 18.02
N LEU A 494 -15.68 -14.95 17.97
CA LEU A 494 -16.56 -16.05 17.66
C LEU A 494 -16.32 -16.48 16.21
N ILE A 495 -16.36 -17.78 15.99
CA ILE A 495 -16.34 -18.35 14.65
C ILE A 495 -17.75 -18.69 14.22
N VAL A 496 -17.99 -18.61 12.91
CA VAL A 496 -19.32 -18.77 12.31
C VAL A 496 -20.04 -20.05 12.78
N ARG A 497 -19.35 -21.19 12.93
CA ARG A 497 -19.97 -22.45 13.39
C ARG A 497 -20.46 -22.44 14.84
N GLN A 498 -20.02 -21.47 15.65
CA GLN A 498 -20.51 -21.29 17.02
C GLN A 498 -21.88 -20.61 17.06
N LEU A 499 -22.32 -19.96 15.97
CA LEU A 499 -23.61 -19.28 15.93
C LEU A 499 -24.78 -20.28 16.05
N LYS A 500 -25.85 -19.82 16.71
CA LYS A 500 -27.09 -20.57 16.89
C LYS A 500 -27.71 -20.90 15.53
N GLY A 501 -28.06 -22.18 15.33
CA GLY A 501 -28.74 -22.64 14.12
C GLY A 501 -27.83 -22.74 12.89
N TRP A 502 -26.50 -22.63 13.05
CA TRP A 502 -25.57 -22.70 11.94
C TRP A 502 -25.51 -24.09 11.29
N PRO A 503 -25.59 -24.22 9.95
CA PRO A 503 -25.57 -25.51 9.28
C PRO A 503 -24.18 -26.18 9.34
N THR A 504 -24.08 -27.28 10.08
CA THR A 504 -22.83 -28.03 10.29
C THR A 504 -22.40 -28.81 9.05
N GLU A 505 -21.15 -29.29 9.04
CA GLU A 505 -20.59 -30.05 7.92
C GLU A 505 -21.20 -31.44 7.73
N GLN A 506 -21.92 -31.92 8.74
CA GLN A 506 -22.65 -33.19 8.72
C GLN A 506 -23.98 -33.09 7.96
N VAL A 507 -24.45 -31.88 7.67
CA VAL A 507 -25.63 -31.67 6.83
C VAL A 507 -25.28 -31.98 5.38
N ASP A 508 -26.22 -32.61 4.65
CA ASP A 508 -26.09 -32.84 3.22
C ASP A 508 -25.60 -31.57 2.49
N ARG A 509 -24.65 -31.74 1.56
CA ARG A 509 -23.94 -30.63 0.90
C ARG A 509 -24.91 -29.66 0.20
N THR A 510 -25.97 -30.17 -0.41
CA THR A 510 -26.96 -29.36 -1.13
C THR A 510 -27.83 -28.57 -0.16
N ILE A 511 -28.27 -29.23 0.91
CA ILE A 511 -29.06 -28.61 1.99
C ILE A 511 -28.24 -27.54 2.72
N ARG A 512 -26.98 -27.84 3.06
CA ARG A 512 -26.04 -26.90 3.69
C ARG A 512 -25.85 -25.66 2.80
N ALA A 513 -25.58 -25.85 1.52
CA ALA A 513 -25.45 -24.74 0.57
C ALA A 513 -26.73 -23.90 0.43
N GLY A 514 -27.91 -24.51 0.52
CA GLY A 514 -29.20 -23.81 0.60
C GLY A 514 -29.28 -22.87 1.81
N ARG A 515 -29.05 -23.40 3.02
CA ARG A 515 -29.09 -22.63 4.27
C ARG A 515 -28.06 -21.50 4.32
N LEU A 516 -26.85 -21.72 3.79
CA LEU A 516 -25.82 -20.69 3.70
C LEU A 516 -26.26 -19.52 2.82
N ARG A 517 -26.94 -19.79 1.69
CA ARG A 517 -27.49 -18.75 0.82
C ARG A 517 -28.62 -17.97 1.51
N GLU A 518 -29.46 -18.62 2.29
CA GLU A 518 -30.51 -17.97 3.08
C GLU A 518 -29.91 -17.02 4.13
N HIS A 519 -28.89 -17.46 4.87
CA HIS A 519 -28.17 -16.59 5.80
C HIS A 519 -27.51 -15.40 5.10
N ALA A 520 -26.89 -15.62 3.94
CA ALA A 520 -26.29 -14.53 3.17
C ALA A 520 -27.32 -13.49 2.70
N ALA A 521 -28.49 -13.94 2.21
CA ALA A 521 -29.59 -13.07 1.83
C ALA A 521 -30.18 -12.32 3.03
N SER A 522 -30.30 -12.97 4.19
CA SER A 522 -30.76 -12.35 5.43
C SER A 522 -29.78 -11.27 5.92
N MET A 523 -28.48 -11.57 5.90
CA MET A 523 -27.44 -10.60 6.23
C MET A 523 -27.48 -9.40 5.29
N HIS A 524 -27.56 -9.62 3.97
CA HIS A 524 -27.72 -8.56 2.98
C HIS A 524 -28.91 -7.64 3.32
N LEU A 525 -30.09 -8.22 3.59
CA LEU A 525 -31.27 -7.44 3.94
C LEU A 525 -31.08 -6.65 5.25
N SER A 526 -30.43 -7.23 6.25
CA SER A 526 -30.12 -6.54 7.52
C SER A 526 -29.22 -5.33 7.31
N LEU A 527 -28.21 -5.44 6.45
CA LEU A 527 -27.28 -4.36 6.12
C LEU A 527 -27.98 -3.23 5.36
N VAL A 528 -28.80 -3.56 4.35
CA VAL A 528 -29.47 -2.58 3.49
C VAL A 528 -30.67 -1.92 4.18
N ASN A 529 -31.39 -2.65 5.06
CA ASN A 529 -32.57 -2.18 5.79
C ASN A 529 -32.29 -1.91 7.28
N ALA A 530 -31.10 -1.44 7.62
CA ALA A 530 -30.64 -1.25 8.99
C ALA A 530 -31.72 -0.63 9.92
N HIS A 531 -32.17 -1.40 10.93
CA HIS A 531 -33.33 -1.06 11.77
C HIS A 531 -33.20 0.26 12.57
N ASN A 532 -32.00 0.84 12.67
CA ASN A 532 -31.73 2.06 13.45
C ASN A 532 -30.83 3.06 12.70
N GLY A 533 -30.82 3.04 11.37
CA GLY A 533 -29.93 3.89 10.59
C GLY A 533 -30.31 3.98 9.13
N PRO A 534 -29.52 4.72 8.33
CA PRO A 534 -29.83 5.00 6.94
C PRO A 534 -29.71 3.79 5.98
N GLY A 535 -29.28 2.63 6.47
CA GLY A 535 -28.99 1.44 5.67
C GLY A 535 -27.73 1.58 4.80
N ALA A 536 -27.20 0.45 4.36
CA ALA A 536 -26.11 0.40 3.39
C ALA A 536 -26.64 0.41 1.95
N LYS A 537 -25.86 0.91 1.00
CA LYS A 537 -26.05 0.62 -0.42
C LYS A 537 -24.94 -0.32 -0.89
N PRO A 538 -25.19 -1.23 -1.83
CA PRO A 538 -24.09 -1.93 -2.49
C PRO A 538 -23.11 -0.92 -3.10
N GLU A 539 -21.83 -1.29 -3.07
CA GLU A 539 -20.79 -0.58 -3.79
C GLU A 539 -21.05 -0.61 -5.30
N PRO A 540 -20.57 0.38 -6.07
CA PRO A 540 -20.62 0.33 -7.53
C PRO A 540 -20.11 -1.02 -8.06
N GLY A 541 -20.78 -1.61 -9.06
CA GLY A 541 -20.41 -2.93 -9.60
C GLY A 541 -20.88 -4.14 -8.76
N VAL A 542 -21.19 -3.95 -7.48
CA VAL A 542 -21.67 -5.04 -6.60
C VAL A 542 -23.17 -5.26 -6.79
N THR A 543 -23.54 -6.35 -7.48
CA THR A 543 -24.94 -6.80 -7.55
C THR A 543 -25.37 -7.50 -6.26
N ARG A 544 -26.68 -7.53 -5.97
CA ARG A 544 -27.22 -8.29 -4.84
C ARG A 544 -26.78 -9.76 -4.86
N LYS A 545 -26.97 -10.43 -6.00
CA LYS A 545 -26.57 -11.84 -6.19
C LYS A 545 -25.08 -12.04 -5.90
N ARG A 546 -24.25 -11.07 -6.30
CA ARG A 546 -22.81 -11.09 -6.05
C ARG A 546 -22.49 -10.95 -4.57
N ALA A 547 -23.07 -9.96 -3.89
CA ALA A 547 -22.87 -9.75 -2.46
C ALA A 547 -23.30 -10.99 -1.65
N GLU A 548 -24.48 -11.55 -1.96
CA GLU A 548 -24.97 -12.79 -1.33
C GLU A 548 -24.03 -13.97 -1.59
N SER A 549 -23.46 -14.09 -2.80
CA SER A 549 -22.49 -15.15 -3.13
C SER A 549 -21.20 -15.03 -2.30
N VAL A 550 -20.64 -13.83 -2.17
CA VAL A 550 -19.41 -13.57 -1.39
C VAL A 550 -19.66 -13.83 0.09
N LEU A 551 -20.77 -13.32 0.63
CA LEU A 551 -21.18 -13.57 2.01
C LEU A 551 -21.40 -15.07 2.27
N ALA A 552 -22.10 -15.78 1.37
CA ALA A 552 -22.33 -17.23 1.50
C ALA A 552 -21.01 -18.03 1.50
N GLY A 553 -20.03 -17.62 0.69
CA GLY A 553 -18.69 -18.22 0.69
C GLY A 553 -17.98 -18.06 2.03
N LEU A 554 -18.00 -16.83 2.59
CA LEU A 554 -17.39 -16.52 3.89
C LEU A 554 -18.07 -17.29 5.03
N LEU A 555 -19.41 -17.31 5.02
CA LEU A 555 -20.25 -18.08 5.93
C LEU A 555 -20.01 -19.60 5.81
N GLY A 556 -19.69 -20.08 4.60
CA GLY A 556 -19.44 -21.50 4.34
C GLY A 556 -18.21 -22.04 5.05
N ASN A 557 -17.21 -21.19 5.31
CA ASN A 557 -16.06 -21.54 6.15
C ASN A 557 -16.41 -21.37 7.63
N GLY A 558 -16.67 -22.48 8.31
CA GLY A 558 -17.11 -22.50 9.71
C GLY A 558 -16.08 -21.95 10.72
N GLU A 559 -14.79 -21.90 10.35
CA GLU A 559 -13.72 -21.33 11.18
C GLU A 559 -13.54 -19.82 11.00
N THR A 560 -14.28 -19.19 10.08
CA THR A 560 -14.18 -17.74 9.86
C THR A 560 -14.58 -16.99 11.12
N LEU A 561 -13.74 -16.05 11.56
CA LEU A 561 -14.05 -15.18 12.68
C LEU A 561 -15.10 -14.13 12.29
N LEU A 562 -15.96 -13.71 13.22
CA LEU A 562 -16.91 -12.62 12.94
C LEU A 562 -16.19 -11.33 12.55
N ALA A 563 -15.01 -11.07 13.13
CA ALA A 563 -14.17 -9.94 12.78
C ALA A 563 -13.81 -9.89 11.28
N GLU A 564 -13.67 -11.04 10.61
CA GLU A 564 -13.31 -11.11 9.18
C GLU A 564 -14.46 -10.65 8.26
N PHE A 565 -15.70 -10.64 8.76
CA PHE A 565 -16.83 -10.08 8.01
C PHE A 565 -16.75 -8.56 7.90
N GLY A 566 -16.07 -7.88 8.84
CA GLY A 566 -15.97 -6.44 8.84
C GLY A 566 -15.45 -5.90 7.51
N GLU A 567 -14.22 -6.27 7.17
CA GLU A 567 -13.56 -5.85 5.92
C GLU A 567 -14.34 -6.27 4.66
N VAL A 568 -14.94 -7.47 4.68
CA VAL A 568 -15.69 -7.98 3.51
C VAL A 568 -16.99 -7.20 3.32
N VAL A 569 -17.69 -6.86 4.40
CA VAL A 569 -18.90 -6.02 4.34
C VAL A 569 -18.53 -4.61 3.89
N ASP A 570 -17.46 -4.02 4.39
CA ASP A 570 -16.94 -2.70 3.95
C ASP A 570 -16.47 -2.72 2.48
N GLY A 571 -16.03 -3.89 2.01
CA GLY A 571 -15.71 -4.14 0.60
C GLY A 571 -16.94 -4.20 -0.31
N LEU A 572 -18.09 -4.63 0.21
CA LEU A 572 -19.31 -4.90 -0.56
C LEU A 572 -20.35 -3.78 -0.48
N TYR A 573 -20.33 -2.98 0.59
CA TYR A 573 -21.36 -2.01 0.92
C TYR A 573 -20.77 -0.67 1.37
N ARG A 574 -21.45 0.42 1.00
CA ARG A 574 -21.19 1.80 1.46
C ARG A 574 -22.26 2.26 2.44
N PHE A 575 -21.86 2.92 3.52
CA PHE A 575 -22.77 3.44 4.56
C PHE A 575 -22.81 4.97 4.57
N LYS A 576 -23.96 5.59 4.89
CA LYS A 576 -24.11 7.06 4.79
C LYS A 576 -23.19 7.86 5.73
N ARG A 577 -22.71 7.32 6.85
CA ARG A 577 -21.75 8.07 7.70
C ARG A 577 -20.39 8.20 7.04
N GLU A 578 -20.03 7.26 6.18
CA GLU A 578 -18.81 7.32 5.34
C GLU A 578 -18.90 8.42 4.26
N GLU A 579 -20.11 8.94 3.96
CA GLU A 579 -20.32 10.04 3.01
C GLU A 579 -20.11 11.44 3.66
N ARG A 580 -19.91 11.54 4.98
CA ARG A 580 -19.90 12.81 5.74
C ARG A 580 -18.56 13.17 6.39
N THR A 581 -17.52 12.37 6.20
CA THR A 581 -16.15 12.58 6.70
C THR A 581 -15.15 12.42 5.57
#